data_AF-A0A834VE77-F1
#
_entry.id   AF-A0A834VE77-F1
#
_cell.length_a   1.000
_cell.length_b   1.000
_cell.length_c   1.000
_cell.angle_alpha   90.00
_cell.angle_beta   90.00
_cell.angle_gamma   90.00
#
_symmetry.space_group_name_H-M   'P 1'
#
loop_
_entity.id
_entity.type
_entity.pdbx_description
1 polymer ?
#
loop_
_entity_poly.entity_id
_entity_poly.type
_entity_poly.pdbx_seq_one_letter_code
_entity_poly.pdbx_strand_id
1 'polypeptide(L)'
;MTSLSTNSSDEFIHYFCYGSNMLHKRILINNKSASKHSNGLLKGYRYSFSGDSNLWKGATANILPDLNQNVYGVIYNLSKNDIINLDRQEIGYLAIDVDVQPLEQCGDAALSNLIKCRTYVQRPEYSIVGTKTPSLLYKQIIIKGAEENQLPQNYIECLRKNFPDNGCVDCGPRDLSRVNRFKSKRKMGRKFFVGGNWKMNGSKSFNDQLIGVLAAGPLDSNTDVVVGVPSIYLSEVRQKLPNTIGVAAQNCYKCSKGAFTGEISPAMIKDVGAQWVILGHSERRNVFGESDQLIGEKIEHALGEGLNVIACIGELLSERESGKTTEVVFRQTKVISEHVKDWSKVVLAYEPVWAIGTGKTATPQQAQEVHDQLRKWIAENISPQIAESIRIIYGGSVTAANAKELASQADVDGFLVGGASLKPEFIQIVNARQ
;
A
#
# COMPACT_ATOMS: atom_id res chain seq x y z
N MET A 1 59.66 20.15 31.62
CA MET A 1 58.46 20.97 31.81
C MET A 1 57.29 20.25 31.16
N THR A 2 56.22 20.16 31.92
CA THR A 2 54.99 19.38 31.78
C THR A 2 54.01 19.98 30.76
N SER A 3 53.14 19.12 30.23
CA SER A 3 51.81 19.40 29.67
C SER A 3 51.77 20.16 28.32
N LEU A 4 50.88 19.84 27.38
CA LEU A 4 49.46 19.53 27.55
C LEU A 4 49.02 18.42 26.58
N SER A 5 48.65 17.27 27.12
CA SER A 5 47.63 16.44 26.49
C SER A 5 46.28 17.14 26.68
N THR A 6 45.70 17.64 25.60
CA THR A 6 44.29 18.04 25.60
C THR A 6 43.44 16.77 25.50
N ASN A 7 43.28 16.08 26.64
CA ASN A 7 42.13 15.19 26.84
C ASN A 7 40.88 16.07 26.93
N SER A 8 40.24 16.34 25.80
CA SER A 8 38.81 16.64 25.79
C SER A 8 38.07 15.34 25.49
N SER A 9 37.99 14.45 26.48
CA SER A 9 36.92 13.47 26.49
C SER A 9 35.63 14.27 26.61
N ASP A 10 34.92 14.48 25.50
CA ASP A 10 33.55 14.97 25.55
C ASP A 10 32.78 13.99 26.43
N GLU A 11 32.49 14.41 27.66
CA GLU A 11 31.79 13.59 28.65
C GLU A 11 30.35 13.44 28.17
N PHE A 12 30.05 12.28 27.59
CA PHE A 12 28.71 11.92 27.14
C PHE A 12 27.82 11.58 28.34
N ILE A 13 26.55 11.94 28.23
CA ILE A 13 25.51 11.59 29.19
C ILE A 13 24.67 10.48 28.57
N HIS A 14 24.43 9.41 29.35
CA HIS A 14 23.51 8.35 28.94
C HIS A 14 22.08 8.85 29.06
N TYR A 15 21.31 8.71 27.98
CA TYR A 15 19.89 9.05 27.92
C TYR A 15 19.08 7.80 27.66
N PHE A 16 18.17 7.47 28.59
CA PHE A 16 17.22 6.39 28.43
C PHE A 16 15.92 6.92 27.84
N CYS A 17 15.59 6.46 26.63
CA CYS A 17 14.37 6.85 25.95
C CYS A 17 13.40 5.67 25.82
N TYR A 18 12.13 5.97 26.06
CA TYR A 18 11.02 5.01 25.99
C TYR A 18 9.86 5.53 25.10
N GLY A 19 9.97 6.76 24.60
CA GLY A 19 8.98 7.43 23.75
C GLY A 19 9.41 7.49 22.28
N SER A 20 8.96 8.53 21.56
CA SER A 20 9.23 8.66 20.12
C SER A 20 10.72 8.70 19.75
N ASN A 21 11.59 9.11 20.69
CA ASN A 21 13.04 9.16 20.51
C ASN A 21 13.70 7.78 20.40
N MET A 22 12.97 6.68 20.65
CA MET A 22 13.48 5.34 20.33
C MET A 22 13.73 5.15 18.83
N LEU A 23 13.03 5.88 17.96
CA LEU A 23 13.28 5.84 16.52
C LEU A 23 14.54 6.64 16.19
N HIS A 24 15.56 6.03 15.57
CA HIS A 24 16.86 6.67 15.35
C HIS A 24 16.77 7.98 14.56
N LYS A 25 15.95 7.99 13.49
CA LYS A 25 15.70 9.22 12.72
C LYS A 25 15.06 10.33 13.54
N ARG A 26 14.27 10.01 14.57
CA ARG A 26 13.59 10.99 15.42
C ARG A 26 14.55 11.67 16.39
N ILE A 27 15.40 10.89 17.06
CA ILE A 27 16.36 11.42 18.03
C ILE A 27 17.36 12.37 17.36
N LEU A 28 17.82 12.02 16.15
CA LEU A 28 18.80 12.80 15.38
C LEU A 28 18.30 14.16 14.87
N ILE A 29 16.99 14.43 14.84
CA ILE A 29 16.44 15.73 14.38
C ILE A 29 16.96 16.87 15.24
N ASN A 30 16.96 16.67 16.57
CA ASN A 30 17.32 17.70 17.54
C ASN A 30 18.60 17.35 18.33
N ASN A 31 19.11 16.12 18.21
CA ASN A 31 20.25 15.63 18.97
C ASN A 31 21.23 14.94 18.03
N LYS A 32 22.04 15.74 17.33
CA LYS A 32 22.93 15.23 16.27
C LYS A 32 24.06 14.35 16.81
N SER A 33 24.40 14.46 18.09
CA SER A 33 25.40 13.63 18.76
C SER A 33 24.87 12.27 19.22
N ALA A 34 23.58 11.97 19.03
CA ALA A 34 22.97 10.73 19.47
C ALA A 34 23.60 9.51 18.80
N SER A 35 24.33 8.72 19.60
CA SER A 35 24.86 7.42 19.22
C SER A 35 24.27 6.35 20.13
N LYS A 36 23.79 5.25 19.53
CA LYS A 36 23.16 4.18 20.31
C LYS A 36 24.23 3.50 21.17
N HIS A 37 23.98 3.38 22.48
CA HIS A 37 24.79 2.60 23.40
C HIS A 37 24.29 1.15 23.43
N SER A 38 23.07 0.92 23.90
CA SER A 38 22.45 -0.41 24.00
C SER A 38 20.94 -0.31 24.16
N ASN A 39 20.24 -1.45 24.15
CA ASN A 39 18.86 -1.50 24.64
C ASN A 39 18.89 -1.55 26.19
N GLY A 40 17.85 -1.05 26.83
CA GLY A 40 17.77 -0.98 28.29
C GLY A 40 16.44 -1.50 28.85
N LEU A 41 16.50 -2.03 30.06
CA LEU A 41 15.36 -2.38 30.90
C LEU A 41 15.37 -1.51 32.15
N LEU A 42 14.36 -0.64 32.26
CA LEU A 42 14.10 0.15 33.45
C LEU A 42 13.11 -0.61 34.34
N LYS A 43 13.54 -1.02 35.54
CA LYS A 43 12.71 -1.76 36.49
C LYS A 43 11.97 -0.84 37.44
N GLY A 44 10.81 -1.26 37.92
CA GLY A 44 10.02 -0.52 38.92
C GLY A 44 9.21 0.63 38.33
N TYR A 45 8.95 0.59 37.03
CA TYR A 45 8.14 1.58 36.32
C TYR A 45 7.16 0.88 35.37
N ARG A 46 5.96 1.45 35.26
CA ARG A 46 4.99 1.08 34.24
C ARG A 46 4.96 2.10 33.11
N TYR A 47 4.74 1.62 31.90
CA TYR A 47 4.51 2.46 30.74
C TYR A 47 3.08 3.03 30.74
N SER A 48 2.92 4.28 30.34
CA SER A 48 1.61 4.92 30.26
C SER A 48 1.57 6.01 29.18
N PHE A 49 0.37 6.37 28.73
CA PHE A 49 0.12 7.61 28.02
C PHE A 49 -0.69 8.53 28.94
N SER A 50 -0.05 9.59 29.45
CA SER A 50 -0.68 10.57 30.36
C SER A 50 -0.41 12.02 29.98
N GLY A 51 0.40 12.21 28.93
CA GLY A 51 0.73 13.49 28.30
C GLY A 51 -0.43 14.27 27.73
N ASP A 52 -0.31 15.59 27.56
CA ASP A 52 -1.05 16.32 26.52
C ASP A 52 -0.07 16.97 25.55
N SER A 53 -0.30 16.81 24.25
CA SER A 53 0.54 17.43 23.23
C SER A 53 -0.27 17.93 22.06
N ASN A 54 -0.23 19.24 21.84
CA ASN A 54 -0.75 19.86 20.63
C ASN A 54 0.04 19.42 19.39
N LEU A 55 1.36 19.22 19.52
CA LEU A 55 2.20 18.73 18.43
C LEU A 55 1.79 17.31 18.02
N TRP A 56 1.61 16.41 18.99
CA TRP A 56 1.24 15.02 18.72
C TRP A 56 -0.26 14.77 18.65
N LYS A 57 -1.09 15.80 18.88
CA LYS A 57 -2.57 15.75 18.86
C LYS A 57 -3.12 14.56 19.68
N GLY A 58 -2.57 14.33 20.86
CA GLY A 58 -2.95 13.22 21.72
C GLY A 58 -2.03 13.02 22.91
N ALA A 59 -2.27 11.96 23.67
CA ALA A 59 -1.50 11.69 24.86
C ALA A 59 -0.06 11.25 24.57
N THR A 60 0.92 11.81 25.30
CA THR A 60 2.33 11.47 25.15
C THR A 60 2.79 10.39 26.13
N ALA A 61 3.84 9.66 25.73
CA ALA A 61 4.40 8.57 26.51
C ALA A 61 4.93 9.09 27.85
N ASN A 62 4.70 8.32 28.90
CA ASN A 62 5.17 8.59 30.25
C ASN A 62 5.54 7.27 30.94
N ILE A 63 6.32 7.37 32.01
CA ILE A 63 6.59 6.26 32.92
C ILE A 63 6.17 6.67 34.33
N LEU A 64 5.54 5.74 35.05
CA LEU A 64 5.06 5.97 36.41
C LEU A 64 5.63 4.88 37.33
N PRO A 65 6.00 5.18 38.58
CA PRO A 65 6.49 4.16 39.51
C PRO A 65 5.49 3.00 39.67
N ASP A 66 5.97 1.78 39.49
CA ASP A 66 5.24 0.53 39.70
C ASP A 66 6.26 -0.61 39.89
N LEU A 67 6.44 -1.07 41.12
CA LEU A 67 7.44 -2.08 41.49
C LEU A 67 7.26 -3.43 40.79
N ASN A 68 6.09 -3.69 40.20
CA ASN A 68 5.77 -4.95 39.55
C ASN A 68 5.90 -4.89 38.02
N GLN A 69 6.27 -3.73 37.47
CA GLN A 69 6.39 -3.53 36.03
C GLN A 69 7.77 -3.02 35.63
N ASN A 70 8.09 -3.24 34.36
CA ASN A 70 9.33 -2.79 33.76
C ASN A 70 9.05 -2.14 32.39
N VAL A 71 9.92 -1.20 32.02
CA VAL A 71 9.86 -0.48 30.74
C VAL A 71 11.11 -0.79 29.95
N TYR A 72 10.93 -1.28 28.72
CA TYR A 72 12.01 -1.41 27.76
C TYR A 72 12.21 -0.11 26.99
N GLY A 73 13.46 0.20 26.66
CA GLY A 73 13.81 1.39 25.91
C GLY A 73 15.20 1.30 25.30
N VAL A 74 15.70 2.43 24.84
CA VAL A 74 17.01 2.54 24.18
C VAL A 74 17.88 3.53 24.96
N ILE A 75 19.12 3.13 25.21
CA ILE A 75 20.16 3.97 25.82
C ILE A 75 20.96 4.61 24.69
N TYR A 76 21.00 5.94 24.67
CA TYR A 76 21.83 6.74 23.77
C TYR A 76 22.93 7.47 24.54
N ASN A 77 24.10 7.60 23.94
CA ASN A 77 25.12 8.55 24.36
C ASN A 77 24.82 9.91 23.71
N LEU A 78 24.73 10.97 24.52
CA LEU A 78 24.50 12.34 24.07
C LEU A 78 25.60 13.27 24.60
N SER A 79 26.02 14.23 23.77
CA SER A 79 26.87 15.32 24.24
C SER A 79 26.12 16.21 25.25
N LYS A 80 26.85 16.93 26.11
CA LYS A 80 26.27 17.88 27.06
C LYS A 80 25.37 18.92 26.38
N ASN A 81 25.75 19.40 25.19
CA ASN A 81 24.97 20.38 24.43
C ASN A 81 23.61 19.82 23.99
N ASP A 82 23.58 18.56 23.54
CA ASP A 82 22.32 17.93 23.12
C ASP A 82 21.42 17.59 24.31
N ILE A 83 21.98 17.25 25.49
CA ILE A 83 21.18 17.13 26.72
C ILE A 83 20.55 18.47 27.11
N ILE A 84 21.29 19.58 27.03
CA ILE A 84 20.73 20.91 27.32
C ILE A 84 19.61 21.25 26.31
N ASN A 85 19.77 20.86 25.04
CA ASN A 85 18.70 21.03 24.05
C ASN A 85 17.47 20.19 24.39
N LEU A 86 17.66 18.96 24.88
CA LEU A 86 16.58 18.07 25.27
C LEU A 86 15.86 18.58 26.52
N ASP A 87 16.60 19.06 27.53
CA ASP A 87 16.04 19.71 28.73
C ASP A 87 15.17 20.94 28.36
N ARG A 88 15.59 21.75 27.38
CA ARG A 88 14.84 22.93 26.91
C ARG A 88 13.56 22.59 26.13
N GLN A 89 13.49 21.41 25.52
CA GLN A 89 12.37 20.99 24.67
C GLN A 89 11.22 20.35 25.46
N GLU A 90 11.47 20.00 26.72
CA GLU A 90 10.59 19.17 27.53
C GLU A 90 9.84 20.01 28.60
N ILE A 91 9.18 21.10 28.18
CA ILE A 91 8.43 22.02 29.08
C ILE A 91 7.40 21.29 29.97
N GLY A 92 6.88 20.14 29.51
CA GLY A 92 5.92 19.30 30.24
C GLY A 92 6.50 18.13 31.04
N TYR A 93 7.83 17.95 31.05
CA TYR A 93 8.48 16.84 31.75
C TYR A 93 9.52 17.32 32.77
N LEU A 94 9.85 16.42 33.70
CA LEU A 94 10.90 16.54 34.70
C LEU A 94 12.01 15.57 34.33
N ALA A 95 13.23 16.09 34.16
CA ALA A 95 14.42 15.27 34.02
C ALA A 95 14.71 14.56 35.36
N ILE A 96 14.88 13.25 35.31
CA ILE A 96 15.27 12.42 36.45
C ILE A 96 16.44 11.52 36.07
N ASP A 97 17.25 11.13 37.04
CA ASP A 97 18.28 10.13 36.86
C ASP A 97 17.75 8.76 37.32
N VAL A 98 17.95 7.75 36.48
CA VAL A 98 17.48 6.37 36.71
C VAL A 98 18.60 5.38 36.45
N ASP A 99 18.58 4.27 37.17
CA ASP A 99 19.47 3.14 36.94
C ASP A 99 18.82 2.15 35.96
N VAL A 100 19.44 1.97 34.79
CA VAL A 100 18.91 1.13 33.70
C VAL A 100 19.77 -0.11 33.54
N GLN A 101 19.14 -1.28 33.48
CA GLN A 101 19.84 -2.52 33.16
C GLN A 101 20.07 -2.62 31.65
N PRO A 102 21.32 -2.66 31.14
CA PRO A 102 21.57 -2.86 29.72
C PRO A 102 21.21 -4.28 29.29
N LEU A 103 20.75 -4.43 28.04
CA LEU A 103 20.44 -5.71 27.41
C LEU A 103 21.48 -5.95 26.30
N GLU A 104 22.55 -6.70 26.60
CA GLU A 104 23.57 -7.05 25.61
C GLU A 104 23.23 -8.33 24.82
N GLN A 105 23.74 -8.40 23.59
CA GLN A 105 23.74 -9.61 22.76
C GLN A 105 24.79 -10.60 23.30
N CYS A 106 24.35 -11.82 23.63
CA CYS A 106 25.14 -13.03 23.89
C CYS A 106 26.59 -12.86 24.41
N GLY A 107 26.72 -12.98 25.73
CA GLY A 107 27.97 -13.32 26.43
C GLY A 107 27.69 -13.43 27.93
N ASP A 108 28.10 -14.51 28.57
CA ASP A 108 27.78 -14.92 29.97
C ASP A 108 28.37 -14.01 31.07
N ALA A 109 28.43 -12.69 30.88
CA ALA A 109 28.93 -11.78 31.90
C ALA A 109 28.30 -10.38 31.80
N ALA A 110 27.23 -10.12 32.58
CA ALA A 110 27.02 -8.86 33.30
C ALA A 110 25.63 -8.81 33.96
N LEU A 111 25.47 -9.49 35.10
CA LEU A 111 24.28 -9.35 35.96
C LEU A 111 24.42 -8.22 37.00
N SER A 112 25.37 -7.27 36.85
CA SER A 112 25.67 -6.29 37.91
C SER A 112 25.90 -4.84 37.51
N ASN A 113 25.96 -4.47 36.22
CA ASN A 113 26.33 -3.10 35.84
C ASN A 113 25.11 -2.30 35.37
N LEU A 114 24.44 -1.65 36.32
CA LEU A 114 23.42 -0.64 36.02
C LEU A 114 24.08 0.60 35.40
N ILE A 115 23.45 1.13 34.35
CA ILE A 115 23.89 2.37 33.70
C ILE A 115 23.03 3.51 34.21
N LYS A 116 23.65 4.50 34.86
CA LYS A 116 22.98 5.76 35.22
C LYS A 116 22.62 6.52 33.96
N CYS A 117 21.32 6.67 33.73
CA CYS A 117 20.76 7.36 32.59
C CYS A 117 19.88 8.53 33.04
N ARG A 118 19.93 9.63 32.31
CA ARG A 118 18.87 10.64 32.36
C ARG A 118 17.65 10.11 31.62
N THR A 119 16.47 10.35 32.16
CA THR A 119 15.19 10.18 31.45
C THR A 119 14.23 11.29 31.86
N TYR A 120 13.03 11.30 31.28
CA TYR A 120 12.04 12.36 31.49
C TYR A 120 10.75 11.74 31.96
N VAL A 121 10.16 12.26 33.03
CA VAL A 121 8.84 11.85 33.54
C VAL A 121 7.92 13.05 33.46
N GLN A 122 6.69 12.84 33.01
CA GLN A 122 5.77 13.96 32.87
C GLN A 122 5.49 14.61 34.23
N ARG A 123 5.50 15.94 34.28
CA ARG A 123 5.15 16.69 35.48
C ARG A 123 3.66 16.49 35.81
N PRO A 124 3.30 16.25 37.09
CA PRO A 124 1.92 16.02 37.50
C PRO A 124 0.95 17.15 37.08
N GLU A 125 1.40 18.41 37.08
CA GLU A 125 0.58 19.56 36.65
C GLU A 125 0.17 19.53 35.16
N TYR A 126 0.86 18.75 34.32
CA TYR A 126 0.52 18.57 32.90
C TYR A 126 -0.14 17.21 32.63
N SER A 127 -0.24 16.34 33.64
CA SER A 127 -0.91 15.04 33.50
C SER A 127 -2.41 15.24 33.34
N ILE A 128 -2.98 14.60 32.32
CA ILE A 128 -4.41 14.75 32.02
C ILE A 128 -5.24 13.89 32.97
N VAL A 129 -6.27 14.50 33.56
CA VAL A 129 -7.35 13.77 34.25
C VAL A 129 -8.40 13.37 33.21
N GLY A 130 -8.29 12.15 32.64
CA GLY A 130 -9.26 11.62 31.67
C GLY A 130 -8.70 10.62 30.64
N THR A 131 -9.58 10.09 29.78
CA THR A 131 -9.33 9.00 28.81
C THR A 131 -8.64 9.42 27.50
N LYS A 132 -7.83 10.49 27.51
CA LYS A 132 -7.13 10.90 26.28
C LYS A 132 -6.11 9.83 25.87
N THR A 133 -6.25 9.36 24.65
CA THR A 133 -5.37 8.36 24.03
C THR A 133 -4.30 9.02 23.14
N PRO A 134 -3.16 8.34 22.88
CA PRO A 134 -2.17 8.83 21.93
C PRO A 134 -2.75 8.96 20.52
N SER A 135 -2.11 9.78 19.68
CA SER A 135 -2.39 9.73 18.25
C SER A 135 -1.84 8.47 17.60
N LEU A 136 -2.49 8.03 16.52
CA LEU A 136 -2.07 6.84 15.77
C LEU A 136 -0.63 6.99 15.28
N LEU A 137 -0.28 8.15 14.71
CA LEU A 137 1.06 8.40 14.20
C LEU A 137 2.12 8.38 15.31
N TYR A 138 1.84 9.01 16.45
CA TYR A 138 2.78 9.04 17.57
C TYR A 138 3.03 7.64 18.15
N LYS A 139 1.95 6.87 18.39
CA LYS A 139 2.04 5.48 18.83
C LYS A 139 2.83 4.61 17.83
N GLN A 140 2.59 4.79 16.53
CA GLN A 140 3.34 4.08 15.49
C GLN A 140 4.83 4.43 15.48
N ILE A 141 5.21 5.69 15.72
CA ILE A 141 6.63 6.08 15.80
C ILE A 141 7.32 5.38 16.98
N ILE A 142 6.66 5.29 18.13
CA ILE A 142 7.15 4.57 19.31
C ILE A 142 7.34 3.08 18.98
N ILE A 143 6.32 2.44 18.38
CA ILE A 143 6.39 1.02 17.99
C ILE A 143 7.50 0.78 16.96
N LYS A 144 7.63 1.63 15.93
CA LYS A 144 8.71 1.53 14.94
C LYS A 144 10.09 1.68 15.60
N GLY A 145 10.23 2.59 16.56
CA GLY A 145 11.46 2.70 17.35
C GLY A 145 11.76 1.43 18.13
N ALA A 146 10.76 0.82 18.76
CA ALA A 146 10.92 -0.46 19.46
C ALA A 146 11.31 -1.62 18.53
N GLU A 147 10.68 -1.70 17.34
CA GLU A 147 10.98 -2.69 16.29
C GLU A 147 12.40 -2.52 15.72
N GLU A 148 12.77 -1.29 15.34
CA GLU A 148 14.09 -0.93 14.81
C GLU A 148 15.21 -1.33 15.78
N ASN A 149 14.95 -1.18 17.08
CA ASN A 149 15.89 -1.55 18.12
C ASN A 149 15.78 -3.00 18.59
N GLN A 150 14.89 -3.81 18.00
CA GLN A 150 14.71 -5.23 18.35
C GLN A 150 14.41 -5.43 19.84
N LEU A 151 13.56 -4.58 20.43
CA LEU A 151 13.07 -4.78 21.80
C LEU A 151 12.22 -6.07 21.88
N PRO A 152 12.05 -6.68 23.08
CA PRO A 152 11.34 -7.95 23.21
C PRO A 152 9.94 -7.94 22.58
N GLN A 153 9.61 -9.00 21.83
CA GLN A 153 8.37 -9.05 21.03
C GLN A 153 7.10 -8.92 21.88
N ASN A 154 7.09 -9.53 23.08
CA ASN A 154 5.99 -9.39 24.02
C ASN A 154 5.77 -7.92 24.46
N TYR A 155 6.84 -7.13 24.59
CA TYR A 155 6.76 -5.70 24.90
C TYR A 155 6.20 -4.90 23.72
N ILE A 156 6.68 -5.19 22.49
CA ILE A 156 6.16 -4.55 21.27
C ILE A 156 4.66 -4.87 21.09
N GLU A 157 4.24 -6.10 21.36
CA GLU A 157 2.83 -6.49 21.34
C GLU A 157 2.01 -5.77 22.41
N CYS A 158 2.54 -5.61 23.62
CA CYS A 158 1.91 -4.82 24.69
C CYS A 158 1.67 -3.37 24.23
N LEU A 159 2.67 -2.73 23.62
CA LEU A 159 2.54 -1.37 23.06
C LEU A 159 1.44 -1.29 21.98
N ARG A 160 1.28 -2.34 21.17
CA ARG A 160 0.23 -2.40 20.12
C ARG A 160 -1.17 -2.58 20.71
N LYS A 161 -1.35 -3.54 21.63
CA LYS A 161 -2.66 -4.04 22.08
C LYS A 161 -3.22 -3.28 23.29
N ASN A 162 -2.37 -2.86 24.23
CA ASN A 162 -2.83 -2.41 25.55
C ASN A 162 -3.10 -0.90 25.63
N PHE A 163 -2.76 -0.14 24.58
CA PHE A 163 -2.94 1.31 24.53
C PHE A 163 -3.75 1.70 23.29
N PRO A 164 -5.08 1.93 23.39
CA PRO A 164 -5.85 2.42 22.25
C PRO A 164 -5.34 3.79 21.80
N ASP A 165 -5.52 4.14 20.52
CA ASP A 165 -5.17 5.44 19.95
C ASP A 165 -6.42 6.19 19.44
N ASN A 166 -6.29 7.50 19.21
CA ASN A 166 -7.38 8.36 18.76
C ASN A 166 -7.51 8.45 17.22
N GLY A 167 -6.76 7.65 16.46
CA GLY A 167 -6.81 7.65 14.98
C GLY A 167 -6.14 8.84 14.28
N CYS A 168 -5.59 9.83 15.01
CA CYS A 168 -4.97 10.99 14.39
C CYS A 168 -3.65 10.65 13.68
N VAL A 169 -3.53 11.06 12.41
CA VAL A 169 -2.37 10.79 11.54
C VAL A 169 -1.67 12.06 11.05
N ASP A 170 -2.25 13.23 11.30
CA ASP A 170 -1.70 14.53 10.92
C ASP A 170 -1.14 15.25 12.16
N CYS A 171 0.02 14.81 12.64
CA CYS A 171 0.67 15.36 13.84
C CYS A 171 2.20 15.15 13.80
N GLY A 172 2.92 15.74 14.75
CA GLY A 172 4.38 15.62 14.86
C GLY A 172 5.18 16.64 14.05
N PRO A 173 6.53 16.64 14.19
CA PRO A 173 7.42 17.55 13.47
C PRO A 173 7.32 17.41 11.94
N ARG A 174 7.38 18.53 11.21
CA ARG A 174 7.27 18.57 9.73
C ARG A 174 8.34 17.72 9.03
N ASP A 175 9.53 17.55 9.61
CA ASP A 175 10.59 16.71 9.02
C ASP A 175 10.30 15.19 9.10
N LEU A 176 9.44 14.75 10.03
CA LEU A 176 8.97 13.36 10.09
C LEU A 176 7.81 13.10 9.12
N SER A 177 7.22 14.13 8.53
CA SER A 177 6.20 13.98 7.48
C SER A 177 6.77 13.27 6.23
N ARG A 178 8.09 13.34 6.03
CA ARG A 178 8.83 12.57 5.01
C ARG A 178 9.16 11.14 5.45
N VAL A 179 9.30 10.89 6.75
CA VAL A 179 9.60 9.56 7.33
C VAL A 179 8.36 8.65 7.35
N ASN A 180 7.15 9.23 7.22
CA ASN A 180 5.88 8.50 7.14
C ASN A 180 5.13 8.61 5.80
N ARG A 181 5.83 8.84 4.68
CA ARG A 181 5.25 8.49 3.36
C ARG A 181 5.02 6.99 3.17
N PHE A 182 5.48 6.16 4.11
CA PHE A 182 5.10 4.76 4.21
C PHE A 182 4.16 4.53 5.40
N LYS A 183 2.90 4.22 5.04
CA LYS A 183 1.84 3.62 5.88
C LYS A 183 1.02 4.58 6.77
N SER A 184 0.38 5.58 6.17
CA SER A 184 -0.97 6.00 6.58
C SER A 184 -1.79 6.49 5.38
N LYS A 185 -2.01 5.58 4.42
CA LYS A 185 -3.41 5.26 4.16
C LYS A 185 -3.70 4.13 5.14
N ARG A 186 -4.95 3.98 5.60
CA ARG A 186 -5.54 2.63 5.79
C ARG A 186 -4.89 1.72 4.73
N LYS A 187 -4.46 0.49 5.02
CA LYS A 187 -4.20 -0.45 3.92
C LYS A 187 -5.57 -0.62 3.23
N MET A 188 -5.96 0.33 2.37
CA MET A 188 -6.81 0.03 1.26
C MET A 188 -5.91 -0.90 0.50
N GLY A 189 -6.08 -2.20 0.75
CA GLY A 189 -5.70 -3.18 -0.24
C GLY A 189 -6.21 -2.67 -1.59
N ARG A 190 -5.46 -2.95 -2.64
CA ARG A 190 -5.85 -2.58 -4.01
C ARG A 190 -7.34 -2.89 -4.16
N LYS A 191 -8.14 -1.85 -4.41
CA LYS A 191 -9.59 -1.98 -4.47
C LYS A 191 -9.89 -3.05 -5.51
N PHE A 192 -10.75 -4.00 -5.16
CA PHE A 192 -11.05 -5.11 -6.05
C PHE A 192 -11.65 -4.56 -7.34
N PHE A 193 -11.31 -5.14 -8.49
CA PHE A 193 -11.73 -4.61 -9.79
C PHE A 193 -12.36 -5.69 -10.65
N VAL A 194 -13.60 -5.51 -11.09
CA VAL A 194 -14.27 -6.48 -11.97
C VAL A 194 -14.71 -5.80 -13.26
N GLY A 195 -14.02 -6.15 -14.34
CA GLY A 195 -14.35 -5.78 -15.71
C GLY A 195 -15.24 -6.83 -16.37
N GLY A 196 -16.33 -6.42 -17.02
CA GLY A 196 -17.14 -7.28 -17.88
C GLY A 196 -16.95 -6.92 -19.34
N ASN A 197 -16.21 -7.72 -20.12
CA ASN A 197 -16.00 -7.49 -21.55
C ASN A 197 -17.09 -8.22 -22.36
N TRP A 198 -18.06 -7.46 -22.89
CA TRP A 198 -19.16 -8.02 -23.68
C TRP A 198 -18.71 -8.53 -25.06
N LYS A 199 -17.50 -8.16 -25.49
CA LYS A 199 -16.96 -8.46 -26.83
C LYS A 199 -17.97 -8.06 -27.92
N MET A 200 -18.05 -8.81 -29.00
CA MET A 200 -19.01 -8.58 -30.10
C MET A 200 -20.40 -9.18 -29.78
N ASN A 201 -20.98 -8.85 -28.62
CA ASN A 201 -22.34 -9.25 -28.23
C ASN A 201 -23.18 -8.03 -27.84
N GLY A 202 -24.46 -8.04 -28.20
CA GLY A 202 -25.41 -7.01 -27.77
C GLY A 202 -26.46 -6.65 -28.81
N SER A 203 -27.64 -6.28 -28.30
CA SER A 203 -28.72 -5.59 -29.00
C SER A 203 -29.33 -4.59 -28.02
N LYS A 204 -30.07 -3.57 -28.48
CA LYS A 204 -30.67 -2.59 -27.54
C LYS A 204 -31.49 -3.25 -26.44
N SER A 205 -32.38 -4.19 -26.81
CA SER A 205 -33.23 -4.91 -25.85
C SER A 205 -32.42 -5.79 -24.90
N PHE A 206 -31.39 -6.48 -25.39
CA PHE A 206 -30.53 -7.31 -24.54
C PHE A 206 -29.67 -6.46 -23.61
N ASN A 207 -29.12 -5.36 -24.10
CA ASN A 207 -28.34 -4.42 -23.30
C ASN A 207 -29.22 -3.80 -22.20
N ASP A 208 -30.47 -3.44 -22.47
CA ASP A 208 -31.42 -2.95 -21.46
C ASP A 208 -31.65 -3.95 -20.34
N GLN A 209 -31.71 -5.25 -20.65
CA GLN A 209 -31.80 -6.30 -19.63
C GLN A 209 -30.53 -6.35 -18.78
N LEU A 210 -29.34 -6.34 -19.39
CA LEU A 210 -28.06 -6.34 -18.65
C LEU A 210 -27.91 -5.10 -17.76
N ILE A 211 -28.29 -3.93 -18.28
CA ILE A 211 -28.28 -2.66 -17.54
C ILE A 211 -29.24 -2.75 -16.34
N GLY A 212 -30.45 -3.28 -16.54
CA GLY A 212 -31.42 -3.47 -15.46
C GLY A 212 -30.87 -4.36 -14.33
N VAL A 213 -30.21 -5.46 -14.68
CA VAL A 213 -29.55 -6.35 -13.71
C VAL A 213 -28.43 -5.62 -12.96
N LEU A 214 -27.56 -4.89 -13.67
CA LEU A 214 -26.45 -4.16 -13.08
C LEU A 214 -26.89 -3.01 -12.18
N ALA A 215 -27.94 -2.28 -12.57
CA ALA A 215 -28.46 -1.13 -11.83
C ALA A 215 -29.22 -1.55 -10.55
N ALA A 216 -29.90 -2.71 -10.59
CA ALA A 216 -30.66 -3.22 -9.45
C ALA A 216 -29.86 -4.17 -8.53
N GLY A 217 -28.79 -4.78 -9.04
CA GLY A 217 -28.03 -5.80 -8.32
C GLY A 217 -27.27 -5.23 -7.11
N PRO A 218 -27.15 -5.98 -5.99
CA PRO A 218 -26.30 -5.58 -4.89
C PRO A 218 -24.84 -5.68 -5.34
N LEU A 219 -24.21 -4.54 -5.62
CA LEU A 219 -22.78 -4.48 -5.96
C LEU A 219 -21.99 -4.12 -4.70
N ASP A 220 -20.95 -4.90 -4.39
CA ASP A 220 -20.03 -4.55 -3.31
C ASP A 220 -19.41 -3.17 -3.54
N SER A 221 -19.68 -2.24 -2.63
CA SER A 221 -19.11 -0.89 -2.64
C SER A 221 -17.56 -0.88 -2.61
N ASN A 222 -16.94 -1.97 -2.17
CA ASN A 222 -15.49 -2.16 -2.16
C ASN A 222 -14.93 -2.71 -3.48
N THR A 223 -15.76 -2.91 -4.50
CA THR A 223 -15.36 -3.33 -5.85
C THR A 223 -15.57 -2.18 -6.85
N ASP A 224 -14.57 -1.90 -7.66
CA ASP A 224 -14.72 -1.09 -8.88
C ASP A 224 -15.29 -1.99 -9.98
N VAL A 225 -16.43 -1.59 -10.56
CA VAL A 225 -17.09 -2.34 -11.64
C VAL A 225 -16.99 -1.55 -12.94
N VAL A 226 -16.54 -2.20 -14.01
CA VAL A 226 -16.45 -1.59 -15.35
C VAL A 226 -17.01 -2.54 -16.40
N VAL A 227 -17.77 -2.05 -17.37
CA VAL A 227 -18.26 -2.87 -18.50
C VAL A 227 -17.71 -2.38 -19.84
N GLY A 228 -17.10 -3.29 -20.61
CA GLY A 228 -16.59 -3.07 -21.96
C GLY A 228 -17.65 -3.38 -23.00
N VAL A 229 -18.12 -2.34 -23.71
CA VAL A 229 -19.31 -2.39 -24.57
C VAL A 229 -18.92 -2.25 -26.05
N PRO A 230 -19.61 -2.93 -27.00
CA PRO A 230 -19.43 -2.65 -28.42
C PRO A 230 -19.61 -1.16 -28.73
N SER A 231 -18.74 -0.61 -29.58
CA SER A 231 -18.66 0.83 -29.84
C SER A 231 -20.00 1.48 -30.22
N ILE A 232 -20.83 0.78 -31.00
CA ILE A 232 -22.14 1.27 -31.45
C ILE A 232 -23.15 1.47 -30.30
N TYR A 233 -22.96 0.83 -29.15
CA TYR A 233 -23.83 0.95 -27.97
C TYR A 233 -23.20 1.77 -26.84
N LEU A 234 -21.97 2.27 -27.01
CA LEU A 234 -21.18 2.89 -25.94
C LEU A 234 -21.89 4.09 -25.30
N SER A 235 -22.42 5.00 -26.12
CA SER A 235 -23.14 6.20 -25.66
C SER A 235 -24.45 5.85 -24.95
N GLU A 236 -25.25 4.95 -25.54
CA GLU A 236 -26.52 4.51 -24.97
C GLU A 236 -26.32 3.84 -23.60
N VAL A 237 -25.37 2.91 -23.50
CA VAL A 237 -25.08 2.19 -22.24
C VAL A 237 -24.55 3.13 -21.18
N ARG A 238 -23.68 4.09 -21.52
CA ARG A 238 -23.19 5.09 -20.56
C ARG A 238 -24.32 5.95 -20.00
N GLN A 239 -25.26 6.38 -20.83
CA GLN A 239 -26.39 7.21 -20.40
C GLN A 239 -27.35 6.47 -19.45
N LYS A 240 -27.51 5.16 -19.64
CA LYS A 240 -28.46 4.35 -18.86
C LYS A 240 -27.85 3.72 -17.59
N LEU A 241 -26.54 3.47 -17.56
CA LEU A 241 -25.88 2.89 -16.37
C LEU A 241 -25.61 3.94 -15.29
N PRO A 242 -25.77 3.59 -14.00
CA PRO A 242 -25.33 4.42 -12.88
C PRO A 242 -23.85 4.83 -12.99
N ASN A 243 -23.53 6.05 -12.56
CA ASN A 243 -22.16 6.58 -12.58
C ASN A 243 -21.19 5.82 -11.66
N THR A 244 -21.70 4.99 -10.75
CA THR A 244 -20.90 4.08 -9.91
C THR A 244 -20.29 2.92 -10.70
N ILE A 245 -20.83 2.62 -11.89
CA ILE A 245 -20.32 1.59 -12.80
C ILE A 245 -19.61 2.28 -13.95
N GLY A 246 -18.33 1.98 -14.15
CA GLY A 246 -17.55 2.48 -15.28
C GLY A 246 -18.01 1.86 -16.60
N VAL A 247 -17.87 2.63 -17.68
CA VAL A 247 -18.09 2.13 -19.04
C VAL A 247 -16.79 2.30 -19.82
N ALA A 248 -16.41 1.22 -20.50
CA ALA A 248 -15.20 1.12 -21.30
C ALA A 248 -15.53 0.89 -22.78
N ALA A 249 -14.76 1.54 -23.66
CA ALA A 249 -14.64 1.07 -25.03
C ALA A 249 -13.79 -0.21 -25.07
N GLN A 250 -14.05 -1.09 -26.04
CA GLN A 250 -13.32 -2.35 -26.19
C GLN A 250 -12.02 -2.23 -26.99
N ASN A 251 -11.80 -1.10 -27.67
CA ASN A 251 -10.56 -0.72 -28.35
C ASN A 251 -10.60 0.79 -28.67
N CYS A 252 -9.44 1.38 -28.97
CA CYS A 252 -9.34 2.69 -29.61
C CYS A 252 -8.05 2.81 -30.43
N TYR A 253 -7.89 3.91 -31.15
CA TYR A 253 -6.67 4.20 -31.92
C TYR A 253 -5.73 5.17 -31.21
N LYS A 254 -4.51 5.29 -31.76
CA LYS A 254 -3.39 6.06 -31.19
C LYS A 254 -3.36 7.54 -31.59
N CYS A 255 -4.43 8.06 -32.20
CA CYS A 255 -4.54 9.46 -32.62
C CYS A 255 -5.95 9.99 -32.33
N SER A 256 -6.07 11.30 -32.09
CA SER A 256 -7.33 11.94 -31.71
C SER A 256 -8.32 12.04 -32.88
N LYS A 257 -7.82 12.19 -34.11
CA LYS A 257 -8.56 12.23 -35.38
C LYS A 257 -7.65 11.89 -36.55
N GLY A 258 -8.21 11.51 -37.70
CA GLY A 258 -7.46 11.29 -38.94
C GLY A 258 -8.18 10.41 -39.94
N ALA A 259 -7.50 10.05 -41.02
CA ALA A 259 -8.01 9.17 -42.08
C ALA A 259 -7.89 7.68 -41.69
N PHE A 260 -8.64 7.27 -40.65
CA PHE A 260 -8.62 5.91 -40.11
C PHE A 260 -10.05 5.33 -40.07
N THR A 261 -10.63 5.08 -41.25
CA THR A 261 -12.01 4.59 -41.38
C THR A 261 -12.24 3.33 -40.56
N GLY A 262 -13.26 3.36 -39.68
CA GLY A 262 -13.63 2.25 -38.81
C GLY A 262 -13.05 2.33 -37.39
N GLU A 263 -12.04 3.17 -37.14
CA GLU A 263 -11.47 3.37 -35.82
C GLU A 263 -12.22 4.45 -35.01
N ILE A 264 -12.12 4.36 -33.68
CA ILE A 264 -12.56 5.41 -32.75
C ILE A 264 -11.37 5.91 -31.92
N SER A 265 -11.40 7.17 -31.50
CA SER A 265 -10.32 7.77 -30.71
C SER A 265 -10.68 7.91 -29.22
N PRO A 266 -9.68 8.04 -28.33
CA PRO A 266 -9.93 8.39 -26.93
C PRO A 266 -10.78 9.66 -26.73
N ALA A 267 -10.62 10.64 -27.63
CA ALA A 267 -11.44 11.85 -27.61
C ALA A 267 -12.93 11.56 -27.81
N MET A 268 -13.29 10.68 -28.75
CA MET A 268 -14.68 10.25 -28.96
C MET A 268 -15.23 9.46 -27.76
N ILE A 269 -14.41 8.61 -27.14
CA ILE A 269 -14.80 7.83 -25.95
C ILE A 269 -15.15 8.77 -24.79
N LYS A 270 -14.32 9.80 -24.58
CA LYS A 270 -14.53 10.82 -23.55
C LYS A 270 -15.76 11.68 -23.83
N ASP A 271 -16.00 12.03 -25.10
CA ASP A 271 -17.14 12.83 -25.54
C ASP A 271 -18.49 12.17 -25.18
N VAL A 272 -18.59 10.84 -25.32
CA VAL A 272 -19.79 10.10 -24.93
C VAL A 272 -19.87 9.81 -23.41
N GLY A 273 -18.93 10.32 -22.63
CA GLY A 273 -18.88 10.20 -21.16
C GLY A 273 -18.27 8.89 -20.64
N ALA A 274 -17.73 8.03 -21.51
CA ALA A 274 -17.00 6.84 -21.08
C ALA A 274 -15.59 7.23 -20.58
N GLN A 275 -15.07 6.47 -19.62
CA GLN A 275 -13.86 6.83 -18.88
C GLN A 275 -12.75 5.77 -18.98
N TRP A 276 -13.05 4.64 -19.62
CA TRP A 276 -12.18 3.48 -19.69
C TRP A 276 -12.00 3.00 -21.12
N VAL A 277 -10.91 2.30 -21.39
CA VAL A 277 -10.71 1.53 -22.62
C VAL A 277 -9.94 0.24 -22.32
N ILE A 278 -10.34 -0.86 -22.96
CA ILE A 278 -9.60 -2.13 -22.96
C ILE A 278 -8.65 -2.11 -24.15
N LEU A 279 -7.36 -2.36 -23.92
CA LEU A 279 -6.32 -2.34 -24.96
C LEU A 279 -5.42 -3.56 -24.87
N GLY A 280 -4.99 -4.06 -26.03
CA GLY A 280 -4.15 -5.26 -26.10
C GLY A 280 -4.85 -6.56 -25.73
N HIS A 281 -6.19 -6.60 -25.78
CA HIS A 281 -6.94 -7.84 -25.57
C HIS A 281 -6.45 -8.95 -26.53
N SER A 282 -6.45 -10.21 -26.08
CA SER A 282 -5.91 -11.34 -26.84
C SER A 282 -6.49 -11.47 -28.25
N GLU A 283 -7.78 -11.17 -28.44
CA GLU A 283 -8.42 -11.17 -29.75
C GLU A 283 -7.81 -10.10 -30.68
N ARG A 284 -7.49 -8.91 -30.17
CA ARG A 284 -6.83 -7.85 -30.95
C ARG A 284 -5.43 -8.26 -31.38
N ARG A 285 -4.68 -8.91 -30.49
CA ARG A 285 -3.32 -9.40 -30.76
C ARG A 285 -3.32 -10.53 -31.80
N ASN A 286 -4.16 -11.54 -31.58
CA ASN A 286 -4.06 -12.82 -32.32
C ASN A 286 -4.97 -12.89 -33.55
N VAL A 287 -6.14 -12.23 -33.54
CA VAL A 287 -7.06 -12.24 -34.70
C VAL A 287 -6.76 -11.06 -35.64
N PHE A 288 -6.45 -9.90 -35.06
CA PHE A 288 -6.26 -8.65 -35.82
C PHE A 288 -4.81 -8.19 -35.90
N GLY A 289 -3.86 -8.93 -35.32
CA GLY A 289 -2.43 -8.69 -35.49
C GLY A 289 -1.90 -7.41 -34.83
N GLU A 290 -2.54 -6.91 -33.76
CA GLU A 290 -1.99 -5.76 -33.04
C GLU A 290 -0.68 -6.12 -32.34
N SER A 291 0.41 -5.46 -32.74
CA SER A 291 1.73 -5.63 -32.14
C SER A 291 1.83 -4.96 -30.77
N ASP A 292 2.79 -5.40 -29.96
CA ASP A 292 3.07 -4.77 -28.65
C ASP A 292 3.33 -3.27 -28.77
N GLN A 293 4.10 -2.87 -29.81
CA GLN A 293 4.41 -1.46 -30.06
C GLN A 293 3.15 -0.64 -30.34
N LEU A 294 2.27 -1.13 -31.21
CA LEU A 294 1.01 -0.44 -31.50
C LEU A 294 0.15 -0.32 -30.25
N ILE A 295 0.13 -1.36 -29.41
CA ILE A 295 -0.63 -1.35 -28.15
C ILE A 295 -0.03 -0.34 -27.16
N GLY A 296 1.30 -0.28 -27.03
CA GLY A 296 1.99 0.74 -26.23
C GLY A 296 1.60 2.16 -26.66
N GLU A 297 1.65 2.45 -27.96
CA GLU A 297 1.25 3.75 -28.52
C GLU A 297 -0.22 4.09 -28.27
N LYS A 298 -1.12 3.11 -28.38
CA LYS A 298 -2.54 3.27 -28.05
C LYS A 298 -2.74 3.59 -26.57
N ILE A 299 -2.03 2.90 -25.68
CA ILE A 299 -2.08 3.12 -24.22
C ILE A 299 -1.59 4.53 -23.89
N GLU A 300 -0.45 4.94 -24.44
CA GLU A 300 0.09 6.30 -24.24
C GLU A 300 -0.92 7.36 -24.65
N HIS A 301 -1.54 7.21 -25.83
CA HIS A 301 -2.50 8.18 -26.33
C HIS A 301 -3.78 8.20 -25.48
N ALA A 302 -4.32 7.04 -25.09
CA ALA A 302 -5.51 6.96 -24.25
C ALA A 302 -5.30 7.60 -22.87
N LEU A 303 -4.16 7.35 -22.23
CA LEU A 303 -3.79 7.97 -20.96
C LEU A 303 -3.58 9.48 -21.10
N GLY A 304 -2.93 9.92 -22.19
CA GLY A 304 -2.73 11.33 -22.50
C GLY A 304 -4.03 12.12 -22.68
N GLU A 305 -5.08 11.47 -23.20
CA GLU A 305 -6.42 12.05 -23.32
C GLU A 305 -7.26 11.96 -22.04
N GLY A 306 -6.70 11.33 -20.99
CA GLY A 306 -7.25 11.28 -19.65
C GLY A 306 -8.08 10.04 -19.34
N LEU A 307 -8.20 9.08 -20.27
CA LEU A 307 -8.88 7.80 -20.03
C LEU A 307 -8.09 6.94 -19.05
N ASN A 308 -8.81 6.02 -18.41
CA ASN A 308 -8.21 4.90 -17.71
C ASN A 308 -8.10 3.70 -18.66
N VAL A 309 -7.11 2.83 -18.45
CA VAL A 309 -6.79 1.73 -19.36
C VAL A 309 -6.80 0.40 -18.62
N ILE A 310 -7.51 -0.58 -19.19
CA ILE A 310 -7.33 -2.01 -18.88
C ILE A 310 -6.38 -2.56 -19.94
N ALA A 311 -5.11 -2.77 -19.59
CA ALA A 311 -4.08 -3.24 -20.50
C ALA A 311 -3.96 -4.77 -20.38
N CYS A 312 -4.23 -5.49 -21.46
CA CYS A 312 -4.22 -6.94 -21.46
C CYS A 312 -2.88 -7.53 -21.93
N ILE A 313 -2.45 -8.59 -21.25
CA ILE A 313 -1.26 -9.38 -21.54
C ILE A 313 -1.58 -10.86 -21.34
N GLY A 314 -0.79 -11.75 -21.93
CA GLY A 314 -0.96 -13.18 -21.78
C GLY A 314 -0.28 -13.99 -22.87
N GLU A 315 0.01 -15.24 -22.55
CA GLU A 315 0.67 -16.22 -23.41
C GLU A 315 -0.31 -17.18 -24.09
N LEU A 316 0.11 -17.73 -25.23
CA LEU A 316 -0.54 -18.82 -25.94
C LEU A 316 -0.31 -20.16 -25.23
N LEU A 317 -1.14 -21.17 -25.55
CA LEU A 317 -0.98 -22.52 -24.99
C LEU A 317 0.43 -23.09 -25.27
N SER A 318 0.90 -22.94 -26.51
CA SER A 318 2.21 -23.44 -26.93
C SER A 318 3.38 -22.74 -26.23
N GLU A 319 3.23 -21.46 -25.90
CA GLU A 319 4.22 -20.70 -25.12
C GLU A 319 4.25 -21.20 -23.67
N ARG A 320 3.08 -21.48 -23.09
CA ARG A 320 3.00 -22.09 -21.76
C ARG A 320 3.61 -23.48 -21.71
N GLU A 321 3.25 -24.35 -22.65
CA GLU A 321 3.76 -25.73 -22.74
C GLU A 321 5.27 -25.78 -23.00
N SER A 322 5.84 -24.72 -23.57
CA SER A 322 7.30 -24.56 -23.74
C SER A 322 7.98 -23.79 -22.60
N GLY A 323 7.28 -23.50 -21.50
CA GLY A 323 7.85 -22.83 -20.32
C GLY A 323 8.14 -21.34 -20.50
N LYS A 324 7.51 -20.69 -21.48
CA LYS A 324 7.76 -19.28 -21.85
C LYS A 324 6.75 -18.28 -21.30
N THR A 325 5.87 -18.69 -20.39
CA THR A 325 4.84 -17.80 -19.81
C THR A 325 5.42 -16.48 -19.33
N THR A 326 6.49 -16.53 -18.53
CA THR A 326 7.15 -15.34 -17.95
C THR A 326 7.81 -14.46 -19.02
N GLU A 327 8.52 -15.08 -19.96
CA GLU A 327 9.15 -14.39 -21.09
C GLU A 327 8.11 -13.54 -21.86
N VAL A 328 6.95 -14.14 -22.16
CA VAL A 328 5.89 -13.48 -22.92
C VAL A 328 5.26 -12.34 -22.12
N VAL A 329 4.81 -12.60 -20.88
CA VAL A 329 4.11 -11.59 -20.08
C VAL A 329 5.05 -10.45 -19.68
N PHE A 330 6.34 -10.71 -19.43
CA PHE A 330 7.32 -9.66 -19.14
C PHE A 330 7.66 -8.84 -20.39
N ARG A 331 7.81 -9.47 -21.56
CA ARG A 331 8.03 -8.75 -22.82
C ARG A 331 6.88 -7.78 -23.11
N GLN A 332 5.63 -8.24 -23.00
CA GLN A 332 4.45 -7.40 -23.22
C GLN A 332 4.34 -6.29 -22.17
N THR A 333 4.56 -6.61 -20.88
CA THR A 333 4.52 -5.62 -19.78
C THR A 333 5.63 -4.57 -19.93
N LYS A 334 6.82 -4.97 -20.39
CA LYS A 334 7.93 -4.06 -20.65
C LYS A 334 7.56 -3.00 -21.68
N VAL A 335 7.01 -3.40 -22.84
CA VAL A 335 6.59 -2.43 -23.86
C VAL A 335 5.51 -1.49 -23.32
N ILE A 336 4.54 -2.00 -22.56
CA ILE A 336 3.55 -1.15 -21.89
C ILE A 336 4.24 -0.13 -20.97
N SER A 337 5.24 -0.57 -20.19
CA SER A 337 5.95 0.30 -19.24
C SER A 337 6.73 1.44 -19.88
N GLU A 338 7.19 1.27 -21.12
CA GLU A 338 7.89 2.32 -21.89
C GLU A 338 6.93 3.46 -22.30
N HIS A 339 5.63 3.18 -22.35
CA HIS A 339 4.57 4.12 -22.77
C HIS A 339 3.71 4.66 -21.61
N VAL A 340 3.83 4.11 -20.39
CA VAL A 340 3.01 4.51 -19.23
C VAL A 340 3.81 5.39 -18.27
N LYS A 341 3.39 6.66 -18.16
CA LYS A 341 3.94 7.63 -17.18
C LYS A 341 3.17 7.65 -15.87
N ASP A 342 1.85 7.43 -15.92
CA ASP A 342 0.96 7.42 -14.75
C ASP A 342 0.24 6.07 -14.64
N TRP A 343 0.75 5.22 -13.75
CA TRP A 343 0.19 3.89 -13.48
C TRP A 343 -1.09 3.92 -12.64
N SER A 344 -1.48 5.07 -12.06
CA SER A 344 -2.70 5.16 -11.24
C SER A 344 -3.98 4.96 -12.06
N LYS A 345 -3.89 5.17 -13.38
CA LYS A 345 -4.97 5.00 -14.36
C LYS A 345 -4.92 3.68 -15.12
N VAL A 346 -4.00 2.78 -14.76
CA VAL A 346 -3.81 1.49 -15.45
C VAL A 346 -4.26 0.34 -14.55
N VAL A 347 -4.96 -0.61 -15.15
CA VAL A 347 -5.23 -1.95 -14.61
C VAL A 347 -4.59 -2.95 -15.57
N LEU A 348 -3.76 -3.85 -15.05
CA LEU A 348 -3.12 -4.89 -15.86
C LEU A 348 -4.00 -6.14 -15.82
N ALA A 349 -4.46 -6.61 -16.98
CA ALA A 349 -5.24 -7.84 -17.10
C ALA A 349 -4.35 -8.97 -17.63
N TYR A 350 -4.05 -9.94 -16.79
CA TYR A 350 -3.40 -11.18 -17.20
C TYR A 350 -4.44 -12.17 -17.70
N GLU A 351 -4.39 -12.46 -19.00
CA GLU A 351 -5.34 -13.30 -19.71
C GLU A 351 -4.62 -14.43 -20.46
N PRO A 352 -4.35 -15.59 -19.83
CA PRO A 352 -3.76 -16.71 -20.53
C PRO A 352 -4.68 -17.11 -21.69
N VAL A 353 -4.20 -17.00 -22.94
CA VAL A 353 -5.05 -17.06 -24.13
C VAL A 353 -5.79 -18.40 -24.22
N TRP A 354 -5.15 -19.46 -23.75
CA TRP A 354 -5.69 -20.82 -23.71
C TRP A 354 -6.84 -21.00 -22.70
N ALA A 355 -7.04 -20.06 -21.77
CA ALA A 355 -8.15 -20.05 -20.83
C ALA A 355 -9.32 -19.16 -21.27
N ILE A 356 -9.25 -18.50 -22.42
CA ILE A 356 -10.27 -17.55 -22.89
C ILE A 356 -11.31 -18.27 -23.75
N GLY A 357 -12.52 -18.44 -23.23
CA GLY A 357 -13.65 -19.01 -23.99
C GLY A 357 -13.55 -20.51 -24.27
N THR A 358 -12.56 -21.19 -23.70
CA THR A 358 -12.34 -22.64 -23.88
C THR A 358 -13.01 -23.50 -22.80
N GLY A 359 -13.53 -22.87 -21.74
CA GLY A 359 -14.02 -23.58 -20.54
C GLY A 359 -12.91 -24.15 -19.66
N LYS A 360 -11.64 -24.10 -20.10
CA LYS A 360 -10.48 -24.39 -19.27
C LYS A 360 -10.13 -23.13 -18.49
N THR A 361 -10.11 -23.24 -17.16
CA THR A 361 -9.70 -22.14 -16.27
C THR A 361 -8.33 -22.47 -15.72
N ALA A 362 -7.42 -21.49 -15.62
CA ALA A 362 -6.22 -21.67 -14.83
C ALA A 362 -6.60 -22.00 -13.38
N THR A 363 -5.83 -22.88 -12.73
CA THR A 363 -6.05 -23.09 -11.29
C THR A 363 -5.72 -21.80 -10.53
N PRO A 364 -6.28 -21.58 -9.34
CA PRO A 364 -5.94 -20.40 -8.53
C PRO A 364 -4.45 -20.24 -8.28
N GLN A 365 -3.73 -21.35 -8.11
CA GLN A 365 -2.27 -21.35 -7.92
C GLN A 365 -1.53 -20.89 -9.18
N GLN A 366 -1.99 -21.28 -10.37
CA GLN A 366 -1.41 -20.82 -11.65
C GLN A 366 -1.64 -19.32 -11.87
N ALA A 367 -2.83 -18.82 -11.52
CA ALA A 367 -3.11 -17.38 -11.57
C ALA A 367 -2.25 -16.61 -10.57
N GLN A 368 -2.19 -17.08 -9.32
CA GLN A 368 -1.37 -16.48 -8.26
C GLN A 368 0.12 -16.46 -8.62
N GLU A 369 0.64 -17.54 -9.18
CA GLU A 369 2.05 -17.64 -9.59
C GLU A 369 2.41 -16.53 -10.59
N VAL A 370 1.63 -16.35 -11.66
CA VAL A 370 1.92 -15.34 -12.67
C VAL A 370 1.71 -13.92 -12.14
N HIS A 371 0.68 -13.70 -11.30
CA HIS A 371 0.44 -12.40 -10.67
C HIS A 371 1.57 -11.99 -9.72
N ASP A 372 2.06 -12.90 -8.89
CA ASP A 372 3.21 -12.67 -8.00
C ASP A 372 4.47 -12.32 -8.81
N GLN A 373 4.73 -13.08 -9.89
CA GLN A 373 5.88 -12.85 -10.75
C GLN A 373 5.80 -11.50 -11.51
N LEU A 374 4.61 -11.14 -12.02
CA LEU A 374 4.37 -9.82 -12.60
C LEU A 374 4.59 -8.71 -11.56
N ARG A 375 4.09 -8.89 -10.34
CA ARG A 375 4.26 -7.88 -9.29
C ARG A 375 5.72 -7.69 -8.89
N LYS A 376 6.48 -8.79 -8.79
CA LYS A 376 7.95 -8.75 -8.58
C LYS A 376 8.65 -8.04 -9.73
N TRP A 377 8.33 -8.39 -10.96
CA TRP A 377 8.90 -7.75 -12.14
C TRP A 377 8.63 -6.23 -12.14
N ILE A 378 7.41 -5.80 -11.82
CA ILE A 378 7.03 -4.38 -11.72
C ILE A 378 7.81 -3.69 -10.58
N ALA A 379 8.01 -4.37 -9.45
CA ALA A 379 8.75 -3.81 -8.31
C ALA A 379 10.22 -3.53 -8.67
N GLU A 380 10.83 -4.46 -9.42
CA GLU A 380 12.23 -4.40 -9.82
C GLU A 380 12.48 -3.45 -10.99
N ASN A 381 11.61 -3.45 -12.01
CA ASN A 381 11.84 -2.75 -13.28
C ASN A 381 11.15 -1.38 -13.35
N ILE A 382 10.15 -1.12 -12.51
CA ILE A 382 9.39 0.15 -12.52
C ILE A 382 9.49 0.84 -11.15
N SER A 383 8.83 0.31 -10.12
CA SER A 383 9.05 0.72 -8.72
C SER A 383 8.26 -0.15 -7.74
N PRO A 384 8.75 -0.34 -6.50
CA PRO A 384 8.01 -1.04 -5.46
C PRO A 384 6.64 -0.39 -5.15
N GLN A 385 6.54 0.94 -5.22
CA GLN A 385 5.31 1.67 -4.93
C GLN A 385 4.23 1.41 -5.99
N ILE A 386 4.62 1.32 -7.28
CA ILE A 386 3.70 0.93 -8.35
C ILE A 386 3.28 -0.52 -8.19
N ALA A 387 4.22 -1.44 -7.91
CA ALA A 387 3.91 -2.84 -7.67
C ALA A 387 2.91 -3.06 -6.52
N GLU A 388 3.00 -2.28 -5.45
CA GLU A 388 2.06 -2.36 -4.33
C GLU A 388 0.66 -1.83 -4.66
N SER A 389 0.54 -0.86 -5.58
CA SER A 389 -0.70 -0.12 -5.85
C SER A 389 -1.41 -0.50 -7.15
N ILE A 390 -0.70 -1.03 -8.14
CA ILE A 390 -1.28 -1.50 -9.40
C ILE A 390 -2.19 -2.70 -9.17
N ARG A 391 -3.39 -2.65 -9.76
CA ARG A 391 -4.31 -3.79 -9.79
C ARG A 391 -3.92 -4.72 -10.93
N ILE A 392 -3.67 -5.98 -10.60
CA ILE A 392 -3.46 -7.06 -11.57
C ILE A 392 -4.68 -7.98 -11.50
N ILE A 393 -5.48 -8.00 -12.57
CA ILE A 393 -6.73 -8.77 -12.66
C ILE A 393 -6.54 -10.00 -13.55
N TYR A 394 -7.25 -11.07 -13.24
CA TYR A 394 -7.20 -12.31 -14.01
C TYR A 394 -8.36 -12.39 -15.02
N GLY A 395 -8.07 -12.74 -16.28
CA GLY A 395 -9.09 -12.93 -17.31
C GLY A 395 -8.94 -14.26 -18.06
N GLY A 396 -9.63 -15.30 -17.58
CA GLY A 396 -9.66 -16.60 -18.25
C GLY A 396 -10.74 -17.52 -17.69
N SER A 397 -11.86 -17.66 -18.40
CA SER A 397 -13.01 -18.51 -18.01
C SER A 397 -13.49 -18.31 -16.56
N VAL A 398 -13.49 -17.07 -16.07
CA VAL A 398 -14.06 -16.72 -14.75
C VAL A 398 -15.56 -16.92 -14.77
N THR A 399 -16.09 -17.60 -13.75
CA THR A 399 -17.51 -17.87 -13.53
C THR A 399 -17.84 -17.62 -12.06
N ALA A 400 -19.13 -17.53 -11.71
CA ALA A 400 -19.52 -17.41 -10.30
C ALA A 400 -19.01 -18.56 -9.42
N ALA A 401 -18.88 -19.76 -10.00
CA ALA A 401 -18.43 -20.96 -9.28
C ALA A 401 -16.95 -20.92 -8.87
N ASN A 402 -16.08 -20.29 -9.68
CA ASN A 402 -14.63 -20.26 -9.41
C ASN A 402 -14.12 -18.89 -8.89
N ALA A 403 -14.94 -17.84 -8.96
CA ALA A 403 -14.52 -16.48 -8.63
C ALA A 403 -14.04 -16.34 -7.18
N LYS A 404 -14.70 -16.96 -6.20
CA LYS A 404 -14.29 -16.84 -4.78
C LYS A 404 -12.90 -17.43 -4.53
N GLU A 405 -12.61 -18.59 -5.10
CA GLU A 405 -11.33 -19.27 -4.91
C GLU A 405 -10.19 -18.47 -5.56
N LEU A 406 -10.41 -17.96 -6.78
CA LEU A 406 -9.46 -17.07 -7.45
C LEU A 406 -9.27 -15.75 -6.68
N ALA A 407 -10.34 -15.14 -6.17
CA ALA A 407 -10.30 -13.87 -5.46
C ALA A 407 -9.60 -13.95 -4.08
N SER A 408 -9.47 -15.16 -3.54
CA SER A 408 -8.76 -15.44 -2.29
C SER A 408 -7.23 -15.42 -2.43
N GLN A 409 -6.73 -15.49 -3.67
CA GLN A 409 -5.30 -15.39 -3.95
C GLN A 409 -4.78 -13.98 -3.68
N ALA A 410 -3.60 -13.87 -3.08
CA ALA A 410 -3.07 -12.63 -2.51
C ALA A 410 -2.82 -11.53 -3.56
N ASP A 411 -2.44 -11.92 -4.77
CA ASP A 411 -2.04 -11.01 -5.85
C ASP A 411 -3.08 -10.91 -6.97
N VAL A 412 -4.21 -11.61 -6.85
CA VAL A 412 -5.36 -11.48 -7.75
C VAL A 412 -6.24 -10.34 -7.25
N ASP A 413 -6.17 -9.20 -7.93
CA ASP A 413 -6.87 -7.97 -7.54
C ASP A 413 -8.25 -7.82 -8.19
N GLY A 414 -8.72 -8.83 -8.91
CA GLY A 414 -9.94 -8.71 -9.68
C GLY A 414 -10.03 -9.62 -10.89
N PHE A 415 -11.02 -9.36 -11.73
CA PHE A 415 -11.32 -10.16 -12.92
C PHE A 415 -11.59 -9.33 -14.18
N LEU A 416 -11.22 -9.88 -15.34
CA LEU A 416 -11.77 -9.47 -16.64
C LEU A 416 -12.62 -10.62 -17.19
N VAL A 417 -13.93 -10.42 -17.24
CA VAL A 417 -14.93 -11.47 -17.44
C VAL A 417 -15.53 -11.35 -18.84
N GLY A 418 -15.41 -12.42 -19.64
CA GLY A 418 -16.05 -12.53 -20.96
C GLY A 418 -17.51 -12.97 -20.88
N GLY A 419 -17.80 -14.21 -21.28
CA GLY A 419 -19.18 -14.70 -21.44
C GLY A 419 -20.07 -14.64 -20.19
N ALA A 420 -19.50 -14.79 -18.99
CA ALA A 420 -20.26 -14.66 -17.74
C ALA A 420 -20.70 -13.21 -17.45
N SER A 421 -20.09 -12.20 -18.09
CA SER A 421 -20.52 -10.79 -17.97
C SER A 421 -21.84 -10.49 -18.69
N LEU A 422 -22.29 -11.40 -19.57
CA LEU A 422 -23.55 -11.32 -20.29
C LEU A 422 -24.71 -12.01 -19.56
N LYS A 423 -24.51 -12.36 -18.28
CA LYS A 423 -25.45 -13.15 -17.48
C LYS A 423 -25.63 -12.53 -16.09
N PRO A 424 -26.76 -12.80 -15.41
CA PRO A 424 -26.98 -12.32 -14.04
C PRO A 424 -25.93 -12.78 -13.02
N GLU A 425 -25.26 -13.89 -13.28
CA GLU A 425 -24.18 -14.42 -12.42
C GLU A 425 -22.99 -13.45 -12.28
N PHE A 426 -22.84 -12.46 -13.18
CA PHE A 426 -21.81 -11.43 -13.07
C PHE A 426 -21.85 -10.68 -11.73
N ILE A 427 -23.05 -10.47 -11.14
CA ILE A 427 -23.19 -9.86 -9.81
C ILE A 427 -22.48 -10.69 -8.73
N GLN A 428 -22.56 -12.01 -8.82
CA GLN A 428 -21.87 -12.90 -7.87
C GLN A 428 -20.34 -12.80 -8.02
N ILE A 429 -19.85 -12.60 -9.25
CA ILE A 429 -18.43 -12.40 -9.54
C ILE A 429 -17.95 -11.04 -8.98
N VAL A 430 -18.74 -9.98 -9.14
CA VAL A 430 -18.47 -8.67 -8.53
C VAL A 430 -18.32 -8.77 -7.01
N ASN A 431 -19.14 -9.61 -6.38
CA ASN A 431 -19.18 -9.82 -4.93
C ASN A 431 -18.27 -10.97 -4.47
N ALA A 432 -17.29 -11.41 -5.26
CA ALA A 432 -16.47 -12.59 -4.96
C ALA A 432 -15.65 -12.50 -3.65
N ARG A 433 -15.45 -11.28 -3.12
CA ARG A 433 -14.76 -11.05 -1.84
C ARG A 433 -15.69 -10.87 -0.64
N GLN A 434 -17.00 -11.01 -0.83
CA GLN A 434 -17.98 -11.03 0.25
C GLN A 434 -18.15 -12.42 0.88
#